data_AF-A0A1I1NXA6-F1
#
_entry.id   AF-A0A1I1NXA6-F1
#
_cell.length_a   1.000
_cell.length_b   1.000
_cell.length_c   1.000
_cell.angle_alpha   90.00
_cell.angle_beta   90.00
_cell.angle_gamma   90.00
#
_symmetry.space_group_name_H-M   'P 1'
#
loop_
_entity.id
_entity.type
_entity.pdbx_description
1 polymer ?
#
loop_
_entity_poly.entity_id
_entity_poly.type
_entity_poly.pdbx_seq_one_letter_code
_entity_poly.pdbx_strand_id
1 'polypeptide(L)'
;MQFIFEKENELENRANAYYISYMHEQLTWVKKGMQSGELLALYTLEELREKVAKIEASLAENTTLKSVNNVWLKEKEKLEKKNKRFPPKWYSLYGGASSFTQLASRFKGTHPMLYSGYSLESHGFSALQNLVTADEKSQQQFLAPLRFIHTGYNTLCYLGRTIISLCSSLFVNRYCPEIRPDFEQFFETNHIENEYLL
;
A
#
# COMPACT_ATOMS: atom_id res chain seq x y z
N MET A 1 6.01 -4.36 8.87
CA MET A 1 5.49 -3.38 9.85
C MET A 1 6.53 -3.01 10.91
N GLN A 2 7.39 -3.93 11.36
CA GLN A 2 8.43 -3.66 12.35
C GLN A 2 9.29 -2.40 12.05
N PHE A 3 9.68 -2.20 10.78
CA PHE A 3 10.43 -1.02 10.32
C PHE A 3 9.72 0.34 10.48
N ILE A 4 8.39 0.36 10.61
CA ILE A 4 7.62 1.62 10.78
C ILE A 4 7.67 2.06 12.23
N PHE A 5 7.76 1.12 13.17
CA PHE A 5 7.65 1.37 14.60
C PHE A 5 8.99 1.31 15.36
N GLU A 6 10.03 0.73 14.76
CA GLU A 6 11.35 0.69 15.38
C GLU A 6 12.07 2.04 15.32
N LYS A 7 12.81 2.37 16.39
CA LYS A 7 13.45 3.68 16.61
C LYS A 7 12.42 4.80 16.77
N GLU A 8 11.97 4.94 18.01
CA GLU A 8 10.95 5.91 18.44
C GLU A 8 11.29 7.35 18.03
N ASN A 9 12.59 7.70 18.03
CA ASN A 9 13.10 8.98 17.57
C ASN A 9 12.95 9.25 16.06
N GLU A 10 12.63 8.24 15.25
CA GLU A 10 12.35 8.39 13.81
C GLU A 10 10.85 8.37 13.49
N LEU A 11 9.97 8.09 14.47
CA LEU A 11 8.53 7.99 14.27
C LEU A 11 7.91 9.29 13.78
N GLU A 12 8.28 10.42 14.39
CA GLU A 12 7.77 11.74 14.02
C GLU A 12 8.12 12.06 12.56
N ASN A 13 9.37 11.78 12.16
CA ASN A 13 9.83 11.96 10.78
C ASN A 13 9.01 11.10 9.80
N ARG A 14 8.75 9.84 10.15
CA ARG A 14 7.92 8.94 9.34
C ARG A 14 6.48 9.44 9.24
N ALA A 15 5.88 9.84 10.35
CA ALA A 15 4.53 10.40 10.40
C ALA A 15 4.42 11.63 9.50
N ASN A 16 5.37 12.56 9.61
CA ASN A 16 5.43 13.76 8.77
C ASN A 16 5.56 13.41 7.27
N ALA A 17 6.35 12.40 6.92
CA ALA A 17 6.49 11.93 5.53
C ALA A 17 5.19 11.34 4.96
N TYR A 18 4.48 10.53 5.76
CA TYR A 18 3.19 9.97 5.38
C TYR A 18 2.15 11.08 5.22
N TYR A 19 2.09 12.00 6.19
CA TYR A 19 1.18 13.13 6.17
C TYR A 19 1.38 14.00 4.92
N ILE A 20 2.61 14.38 4.59
CA ILE A 20 2.91 15.20 3.40
C ILE A 20 2.57 14.45 2.11
N SER A 21 2.89 13.16 2.03
CA SER A 21 2.54 12.37 0.84
C SER A 21 1.03 12.30 0.65
N TYR A 22 0.27 12.11 1.72
CA TYR A 22 -1.19 12.15 1.70
C TYR A 22 -1.71 13.52 1.24
N MET A 23 -1.17 14.62 1.74
CA MET A 23 -1.57 15.97 1.33
C MET A 23 -1.34 16.22 -0.17
N HIS A 24 -0.24 15.73 -0.73
CA HIS A 24 0.03 15.82 -2.19
C HIS A 24 -0.90 14.92 -3.02
N GLU A 25 -1.26 13.74 -2.50
CA GLU A 25 -2.26 12.87 -3.14
C GLU A 25 -3.64 13.52 -3.13
N GLN A 26 -4.04 14.16 -2.03
CA GLN A 26 -5.28 14.95 -1.95
C GLN A 26 -5.26 16.10 -2.95
N LEU A 27 -4.17 16.87 -3.05
CA LEU A 27 -4.03 17.93 -4.05
C LEU A 27 -4.18 17.38 -5.47
N THR A 28 -3.54 16.25 -5.77
CA THR A 28 -3.62 15.63 -7.09
C THR A 28 -5.05 15.19 -7.40
N TRP A 29 -5.72 14.56 -6.44
CA TRP A 29 -7.11 14.12 -6.59
C TRP A 29 -8.07 15.29 -6.80
N VAL A 30 -7.99 16.33 -5.95
CA VAL A 30 -8.84 17.53 -6.09
C VAL A 30 -8.57 18.25 -7.42
N LYS A 31 -7.30 18.51 -7.77
CA LYS A 31 -6.94 19.21 -9.02
C LYS A 31 -7.39 18.42 -10.25
N LYS A 32 -7.23 17.10 -10.25
CA LYS A 32 -7.73 16.25 -11.34
C LYS A 32 -9.26 16.28 -11.41
N GLY A 33 -9.94 16.18 -10.27
CA GLY A 33 -11.40 16.23 -10.20
C GLY A 33 -11.99 17.58 -10.64
N MET A 34 -11.28 18.68 -10.40
CA MET A 34 -11.62 20.00 -10.94
C MET A 34 -11.45 20.06 -12.47
N GLN A 35 -10.41 19.42 -13.02
CA GLN A 35 -10.15 19.39 -14.46
C GLN A 35 -11.11 18.46 -15.21
N SER A 36 -11.42 17.29 -14.65
CA SER A 36 -12.32 16.31 -15.26
C SER A 36 -13.79 16.63 -15.04
N GLY A 37 -14.11 17.43 -14.03
CA GLY A 37 -15.48 17.71 -13.59
C GLY A 37 -16.10 16.59 -12.76
N GLU A 38 -15.40 15.47 -12.52
CA GLU A 38 -15.92 14.29 -11.80
C GLU A 38 -16.37 14.61 -10.36
N LEU A 39 -15.79 15.65 -9.74
CA LEU A 39 -16.11 16.05 -8.38
C LEU A 39 -17.22 17.10 -8.29
N LEU A 40 -17.70 17.64 -9.41
CA LEU A 40 -18.73 18.69 -9.42
C LEU A 40 -20.12 18.19 -8.98
N ALA A 41 -20.32 16.87 -8.95
CA ALA A 41 -21.52 16.26 -8.40
C ALA A 41 -21.56 16.29 -6.84
N LEU A 42 -20.40 16.49 -6.21
CA LEU A 42 -20.25 16.45 -4.74
C LEU A 42 -19.82 17.79 -4.15
N TYR A 43 -19.15 18.63 -4.94
CA TYR A 43 -18.57 19.89 -4.50
C TYR A 43 -18.71 20.97 -5.58
N THR A 44 -18.87 22.21 -5.17
CA THR A 44 -18.72 23.38 -6.03
C THR A 44 -17.25 23.63 -6.38
N LEU A 45 -17.00 24.39 -7.47
CA LEU A 45 -15.63 24.79 -7.84
C LEU A 45 -14.96 25.62 -6.74
N GLU A 46 -15.73 26.47 -6.08
CA GLU A 46 -15.30 27.30 -4.95
C GLU A 46 -14.85 26.44 -3.76
N GLU A 47 -15.63 25.43 -3.37
CA GLU A 47 -15.26 24.50 -2.29
C GLU A 47 -14.00 23.70 -2.63
N LEU A 48 -13.83 23.28 -3.89
CA LEU A 48 -12.62 22.59 -4.34
C LEU A 48 -11.40 23.51 -4.30
N ARG A 49 -11.54 24.79 -4.71
CA ARG A 49 -10.47 25.80 -4.59
C ARG A 49 -10.11 26.06 -3.13
N GLU A 50 -11.10 26.15 -2.24
CA GLU A 50 -10.87 26.34 -0.81
C GLU A 50 -10.13 25.15 -0.20
N LYS A 51 -10.50 23.91 -0.58
CA LYS A 51 -9.76 22.70 -0.19
C LYS A 51 -8.30 22.74 -0.62
N VAL A 52 -8.02 23.13 -1.88
CA VAL A 52 -6.65 23.30 -2.38
C VAL A 52 -5.90 24.33 -1.54
N ALA A 53 -6.48 25.50 -1.31
CA ALA A 53 -5.86 26.58 -0.54
C ALA A 53 -5.55 26.15 0.90
N LYS A 54 -6.47 25.44 1.56
CA LYS A 54 -6.26 24.88 2.91
C LYS A 54 -5.10 23.89 2.95
N ILE A 55 -5.00 23.00 1.96
CA ILE A 55 -3.90 22.03 1.90
C ILE A 55 -2.56 22.74 1.66
N GLU A 56 -2.52 23.71 0.74
CA GLU A 56 -1.31 24.47 0.42
C GLU A 56 -0.86 25.34 1.62
N ALA A 57 -1.80 25.94 2.35
CA ALA A 57 -1.51 26.67 3.59
C ALA A 57 -0.93 25.76 4.68
N SER A 58 -1.55 24.60 4.95
CA SER A 58 -1.05 23.63 5.93
C SER A 58 0.37 23.15 5.63
N LEU A 59 0.73 23.01 4.35
CA LEU A 59 2.08 22.64 3.92
C LEU A 59 3.10 23.80 4.08
N ALA A 60 2.65 25.04 4.22
CA ALA A 60 3.47 26.24 4.27
C ALA A 60 3.63 26.85 5.68
N GLU A 61 2.62 26.72 6.55
CA GLU A 61 2.57 27.37 7.86
C GLU A 61 3.49 26.73 8.91
N ASN A 62 3.55 25.39 8.95
CA ASN A 62 4.33 24.69 9.94
C ASN A 62 5.79 24.52 9.47
N THR A 63 6.75 25.04 10.24
CA THR A 63 8.19 25.02 9.90
C THR A 63 8.74 23.62 9.68
N THR A 64 8.32 22.65 10.51
CA THR A 64 8.69 21.24 10.37
C THR A 64 8.09 20.64 9.10
N LEU A 65 6.79 20.81 8.87
CA LEU A 65 6.13 20.29 7.66
C LEU A 65 6.70 20.94 6.39
N LYS A 66 6.96 22.24 6.41
CA LYS A 66 7.58 22.98 5.31
C LYS A 66 8.95 22.41 4.95
N SER A 67 9.77 22.12 5.96
CA SER A 67 11.09 21.49 5.76
C SER A 67 10.97 20.14 5.06
N VAL A 68 10.11 19.25 5.58
CA VAL A 68 9.90 17.92 5.01
C VAL A 68 9.26 18.01 3.62
N ASN A 69 8.35 18.96 3.39
CA ASN A 69 7.70 19.20 2.11
C ASN A 69 8.71 19.63 1.04
N ASN A 70 9.67 20.49 1.39
CA ASN A 70 10.74 20.87 0.47
C ASN A 70 11.60 19.68 0.06
N VAL A 71 11.90 18.76 0.98
CA VAL A 71 12.64 17.53 0.67
C VAL A 71 11.79 16.61 -0.21
N TRP A 72 10.50 16.49 0.10
CA TRP A 72 9.55 15.71 -0.68
C TRP A 72 9.48 16.20 -2.14
N LEU A 73 9.35 17.52 -2.35
CA LEU A 73 9.32 18.13 -3.68
C LEU A 73 10.60 17.87 -4.47
N LYS A 74 11.78 17.98 -3.83
CA LYS A 74 13.06 17.65 -4.46
C LYS A 74 13.13 16.18 -4.89
N GLU A 75 12.68 15.26 -4.05
CA GLU A 75 12.69 13.83 -4.44
C GLU A 75 11.62 13.50 -5.46
N LYS A 76 10.49 14.20 -5.44
CA LYS A 76 9.47 14.07 -6.48
C LYS A 76 10.03 14.50 -7.84
N GLU A 77 10.73 15.62 -7.90
CA GLU A 77 11.39 16.11 -9.11
C GLU A 77 12.45 15.12 -9.63
N LYS A 78 13.28 14.55 -8.74
CA LYS A 78 14.25 13.51 -9.12
C LYS A 78 13.58 12.25 -9.69
N LEU A 79 12.43 11.86 -9.14
CA LEU A 79 11.65 10.72 -9.64
C LEU A 79 11.05 11.03 -11.02
N GLU A 80 10.51 12.24 -11.21
CA GLU A 80 9.93 12.67 -12.49
C GLU A 80 10.97 12.76 -13.60
N LYS A 81 12.19 13.23 -13.29
CA LYS A 81 13.35 13.17 -14.20
C LYS A 81 13.68 11.74 -14.65
N LYS A 82 13.28 10.73 -13.88
CA LYS A 82 13.42 9.30 -14.19
C LYS A 82 12.13 8.69 -14.74
N ASN A 83 11.17 9.51 -15.17
CA ASN A 83 9.84 9.12 -15.66
C ASN A 83 9.01 8.32 -14.63
N LYS A 84 9.27 8.52 -13.33
CA LYS A 84 8.54 7.86 -12.24
C LYS A 84 7.46 8.81 -11.72
N ARG A 85 6.19 8.41 -11.91
CA ARG A 85 5.02 9.24 -11.55
C ARG A 85 4.52 9.04 -10.12
N PHE A 86 5.03 8.06 -9.39
CA PHE A 86 4.63 7.77 -8.00
C PHE A 86 5.22 8.79 -7.00
N PRO A 87 4.65 8.89 -5.78
CA PRO A 87 5.19 9.75 -4.72
C PRO A 87 6.50 9.18 -4.14
N PRO A 88 7.42 10.05 -3.66
CA PRO A 88 8.57 9.65 -2.87
C PRO A 88 8.18 8.74 -1.71
N LYS A 89 9.03 7.77 -1.40
CA LYS A 89 8.81 6.88 -0.26
C LYS A 89 9.39 7.51 1.00
N TRP A 90 8.78 7.32 2.16
CA TRP A 90 9.21 7.96 3.42
C TRP A 90 10.70 7.72 3.72
N TYR A 91 11.22 6.52 3.41
CA TYR A 91 12.61 6.14 3.67
C TYR A 91 13.63 6.89 2.80
N SER A 92 13.20 7.47 1.68
CA SER A 92 14.06 8.30 0.82
C SER A 92 14.13 9.77 1.28
N LEU A 93 13.22 10.22 2.15
CA LEU A 93 13.16 11.63 2.58
C LEU A 93 14.18 11.99 3.67
N TYR A 94 14.68 11.00 4.42
CA TYR A 94 15.57 11.26 5.57
C TYR A 94 16.96 10.62 5.40
N GLY A 95 17.41 10.42 4.16
CA GLY A 95 18.76 9.90 3.86
C GLY A 95 19.01 8.46 4.34
N GLY A 96 17.96 7.76 4.78
CA GLY A 96 18.08 6.45 5.41
C GLY A 96 18.31 5.33 4.41
N ALA A 97 17.50 5.24 3.36
CA ALA A 97 17.61 4.18 2.35
C ALA A 97 17.12 4.65 0.98
N SER A 98 17.73 4.17 -0.11
CA SER A 98 17.30 4.42 -1.48
C SER A 98 16.31 3.38 -2.01
N SER A 99 16.17 2.25 -1.31
CA SER A 99 15.21 1.19 -1.63
C SER A 99 14.69 0.51 -0.37
N PHE A 100 13.51 -0.08 -0.47
CA PHE A 100 12.97 -0.92 0.60
C PHE A 100 13.88 -2.12 0.90
N THR A 101 14.54 -2.69 -0.12
CA THR A 101 15.51 -3.78 0.07
C THR A 101 16.68 -3.36 0.94
N GLN A 102 17.23 -2.16 0.72
CA GLN A 102 18.32 -1.61 1.54
C GLN A 102 17.86 -1.33 2.98
N LEU A 103 16.60 -0.92 3.15
CA LEU A 103 16.00 -0.78 4.48
C LEU A 103 15.86 -2.15 5.16
N ALA A 104 15.33 -3.14 4.44
CA ALA A 104 15.08 -4.49 4.94
C ALA A 104 16.39 -5.25 5.26
N SER A 105 17.46 -5.03 4.49
CA SER A 105 18.77 -5.68 4.73
C SER A 105 19.43 -5.26 6.05
N ARG A 106 18.99 -4.16 6.67
CA ARG A 106 19.50 -3.73 7.98
C ARG A 106 18.95 -4.57 9.13
N PHE A 107 17.95 -5.39 8.87
CA PHE A 107 17.33 -6.27 9.87
C PHE A 107 17.74 -7.71 9.59
N LYS A 108 18.47 -8.32 10.53
CA LYS A 108 18.77 -9.76 10.48
C LYS A 108 17.49 -10.54 10.81
N GLY A 109 17.02 -11.40 9.91
CA GLY A 109 15.87 -12.28 10.16
C GLY A 109 15.04 -12.62 8.92
N THR A 110 13.87 -13.23 9.13
CA THR A 110 12.91 -13.72 8.12
C THR A 110 12.31 -12.63 7.22
N HIS A 111 12.62 -11.35 7.42
CA HIS A 111 11.93 -10.24 6.76
C HIS A 111 12.19 -10.09 5.25
N PRO A 112 13.44 -10.16 4.75
CA PRO A 112 13.70 -10.18 3.31
C PRO A 112 13.11 -11.42 2.65
N MET A 113 13.12 -12.56 3.36
CA MET A 113 12.62 -13.85 2.88
C MET A 113 11.08 -13.89 2.81
N LEU A 114 10.40 -13.34 3.82
CA LEU A 114 8.95 -13.19 3.85
C LEU A 114 8.48 -12.20 2.78
N TYR A 115 9.19 -11.07 2.60
CA TYR A 115 8.83 -10.13 1.55
C TYR A 115 9.13 -10.66 0.14
N SER A 116 10.28 -11.32 -0.06
CA SER A 116 10.60 -11.95 -1.34
C SER A 116 9.64 -13.08 -1.65
N GLY A 117 9.34 -13.94 -0.68
CA GLY A 117 8.36 -15.03 -0.81
C GLY A 117 6.98 -14.49 -1.11
N TYR A 118 6.50 -13.51 -0.34
CA TYR A 118 5.19 -12.91 -0.56
C TYR A 118 5.09 -12.14 -1.87
N SER A 119 6.14 -11.44 -2.29
CA SER A 119 6.18 -10.77 -3.60
C SER A 119 6.16 -11.80 -4.72
N LEU A 120 6.89 -12.90 -4.58
CA LEU A 120 6.92 -14.00 -5.55
C LEU A 120 5.56 -14.69 -5.64
N GLU A 121 4.93 -14.98 -4.49
CA GLU A 121 3.59 -15.55 -4.41
C GLU A 121 2.55 -14.58 -4.97
N SER A 122 2.59 -13.30 -4.62
CA SER A 122 1.66 -12.30 -5.16
C SER A 122 1.79 -12.15 -6.67
N HIS A 123 3.01 -12.19 -7.21
CA HIS A 123 3.24 -12.18 -8.65
C HIS A 123 2.81 -13.51 -9.31
N GLY A 124 3.08 -14.65 -8.67
CA GLY A 124 2.69 -15.98 -9.13
C GLY A 124 1.18 -16.18 -9.15
N PHE A 125 0.49 -15.84 -8.06
CA PHE A 125 -0.98 -15.85 -7.97
C PHE A 125 -1.61 -14.87 -8.96
N SER A 126 -1.05 -13.68 -9.14
CA SER A 126 -1.50 -12.74 -10.18
C SER A 126 -1.28 -13.30 -11.59
N ALA A 127 -0.22 -14.07 -11.83
CA ALA A 127 0.03 -14.71 -13.12
C ALA A 127 -0.95 -15.86 -13.37
N LEU A 128 -1.22 -16.71 -12.37
CA LEU A 128 -2.14 -17.84 -12.46
C LEU A 128 -3.60 -17.39 -12.62
N GLN A 129 -4.05 -16.34 -11.94
CA GLN A 129 -5.39 -15.77 -12.15
C GLN A 129 -5.58 -15.17 -13.54
N ASN A 130 -4.49 -14.73 -14.17
CA ASN A 130 -4.55 -14.24 -15.54
C ASN A 130 -4.52 -15.37 -16.57
N LEU A 131 -4.49 -16.64 -16.17
CA LEU A 131 -4.67 -17.74 -17.10
C LEU A 131 -6.14 -17.79 -17.53
N VAL A 132 -6.44 -17.20 -18.67
CA VAL A 132 -7.78 -17.16 -19.26
C VAL A 132 -7.87 -18.18 -20.38
N THR A 133 -8.94 -18.97 -20.39
CA THR A 133 -9.26 -19.87 -21.51
C THR A 133 -9.95 -19.05 -22.60
N ALA A 134 -9.31 -18.92 -23.77
CA ALA A 134 -9.82 -18.09 -24.87
C ALA A 134 -11.12 -18.63 -25.50
N ASP A 135 -11.36 -19.93 -25.40
CA ASP A 135 -12.53 -20.61 -25.98
C ASP A 135 -12.68 -22.02 -25.36
N GLU A 136 -13.90 -22.35 -24.90
CA GLU A 136 -14.24 -23.64 -24.26
C GLU A 136 -13.93 -24.84 -25.16
N LYS A 137 -13.96 -24.66 -26.49
CA LYS A 137 -13.71 -25.72 -27.47
C LYS A 137 -12.22 -25.91 -27.81
N SER A 138 -11.42 -24.84 -27.76
CA SER A 138 -10.01 -24.90 -28.14
C SER A 138 -9.07 -25.19 -26.98
N GLN A 139 -9.55 -25.02 -25.72
CA GLN A 139 -8.74 -25.14 -24.49
C GLN A 139 -7.45 -24.30 -24.53
N GLN A 140 -7.36 -23.31 -25.42
CA GLN A 140 -6.18 -22.45 -25.49
C GLN A 140 -6.17 -21.51 -24.29
N GLN A 141 -5.17 -21.70 -23.44
CA GLN A 141 -4.92 -20.86 -22.28
C GLN A 141 -3.93 -19.77 -22.66
N PHE A 142 -4.21 -18.54 -22.25
CA PHE A 142 -3.26 -17.43 -22.38
C PHE A 142 -3.19 -16.62 -21.08
N LEU A 143 -2.04 -16.01 -20.85
CA LEU A 143 -1.83 -15.11 -19.73
C LEU A 143 -2.36 -13.72 -20.08
N ALA A 144 -3.50 -13.35 -19.52
CA ALA A 144 -4.10 -12.04 -19.63
C ALA A 144 -3.22 -10.96 -18.95
N PRO A 145 -3.30 -9.70 -19.40
CA PRO A 145 -2.59 -8.60 -18.75
C PRO A 145 -3.12 -8.36 -17.32
N LEU A 146 -2.25 -7.87 -16.43
CA LEU A 146 -2.53 -7.57 -15.00
C LEU A 146 -3.76 -6.68 -14.71
N ARG A 147 -4.38 -6.06 -15.72
CA ARG A 147 -5.57 -5.20 -15.60
C ARG A 147 -6.81 -5.78 -16.29
N PHE A 148 -6.80 -7.09 -16.56
CA PHE A 148 -7.97 -7.79 -17.04
C PHE A 148 -9.02 -7.85 -15.91
N ILE A 149 -10.27 -7.48 -16.22
CA ILE A 149 -11.34 -7.46 -15.23
C ILE A 149 -11.84 -8.90 -15.07
N HIS A 150 -11.40 -9.57 -14.01
CA HIS A 150 -11.91 -10.89 -13.63
C HIS A 150 -13.23 -10.73 -12.87
N THR A 151 -14.26 -11.48 -13.26
CA THR A 151 -15.58 -11.50 -12.61
C THR A 151 -15.64 -12.38 -11.36
N GLY A 152 -14.57 -13.10 -11.03
CA GLY A 152 -14.52 -14.05 -9.92
C GLY A 152 -13.42 -13.72 -8.91
N TYR A 153 -13.84 -13.38 -7.69
CA TYR A 153 -13.03 -13.30 -6.46
C TYR A 153 -12.02 -12.15 -6.34
N ASN A 154 -12.20 -11.33 -5.29
CA ASN A 154 -11.39 -10.14 -5.03
C ASN A 154 -10.06 -10.53 -4.37
N THR A 155 -9.01 -10.74 -5.18
CA THR A 155 -7.65 -11.16 -4.77
C THR A 155 -7.09 -10.34 -3.61
N LEU A 156 -7.42 -9.05 -3.56
CA LEU A 156 -7.02 -8.16 -2.47
C LEU A 156 -7.64 -8.58 -1.13
N CYS A 157 -8.88 -9.06 -1.13
CA CYS A 157 -9.54 -9.56 0.08
C CYS A 157 -8.91 -10.86 0.57
N TYR A 158 -8.58 -11.78 -0.34
CA TYR A 158 -7.90 -13.03 0.02
C TYR A 158 -6.49 -12.78 0.56
N LEU A 159 -5.68 -12.00 -0.17
CA LEU A 159 -4.33 -11.63 0.24
C LEU A 159 -4.33 -10.83 1.55
N GLY A 160 -5.28 -9.91 1.71
CA GLY A 160 -5.47 -9.13 2.93
C GLY A 160 -5.82 -10.03 4.12
N ARG A 161 -6.76 -10.96 3.95
CA ARG A 161 -7.12 -11.95 4.96
C ARG A 161 -5.89 -12.76 5.38
N THR A 162 -5.16 -13.34 4.44
CA THR A 162 -3.98 -14.17 4.71
C THR A 162 -2.90 -13.40 5.50
N ILE A 163 -2.64 -12.14 5.16
CA ILE A 163 -1.68 -11.32 5.92
C ILE A 163 -2.17 -11.08 7.35
N ILE A 164 -3.44 -10.67 7.52
CA ILE A 164 -3.99 -10.39 8.84
C ILE A 164 -3.93 -11.65 9.70
N SER A 165 -4.29 -12.80 9.15
CA SER A 165 -4.19 -14.11 9.79
C SER A 165 -2.78 -14.43 10.26
N LEU A 166 -1.79 -14.26 9.38
CA LEU A 166 -0.40 -14.53 9.67
C LEU A 166 0.14 -13.58 10.76
N CYS A 167 -0.16 -12.29 10.65
CA CYS A 167 0.24 -11.29 11.64
C CYS A 167 -0.37 -11.58 13.02
N SER A 168 -1.66 -11.92 13.07
CA SER A 168 -2.35 -12.27 14.30
C SER A 168 -1.79 -13.55 14.93
N SER A 169 -1.50 -14.59 14.13
CA SER A 169 -0.86 -15.81 14.61
C SER A 169 0.54 -15.54 15.18
N LEU A 170 1.35 -14.73 14.51
CA LEU A 170 2.67 -14.34 15.00
C LEU A 170 2.59 -13.51 16.29
N PHE A 171 1.57 -12.67 16.43
CA PHE A 171 1.32 -11.88 17.63
C PHE A 171 0.94 -12.76 18.81
N VAL A 172 -0.04 -13.64 18.63
CA VAL A 172 -0.50 -14.59 19.65
C VAL A 172 0.65 -15.47 20.12
N ASN A 173 1.38 -16.08 19.19
CA ASN A 173 2.53 -16.94 19.52
C ASN A 173 3.62 -16.23 20.32
N ARG A 174 3.77 -14.91 20.16
CA ARG A 174 4.86 -14.15 20.78
C ARG A 174 4.47 -13.51 22.11
N TYR A 175 3.24 -13.01 22.23
CA TYR A 175 2.84 -12.15 23.35
C TYR A 175 1.77 -12.78 24.23
N CYS A 176 0.95 -13.69 23.70
CA CYS A 176 -0.14 -14.33 24.43
C CYS A 176 -0.22 -15.83 24.05
N PRO A 177 0.86 -16.62 24.24
CA PRO A 177 0.87 -18.03 23.84
C PRO A 177 -0.21 -18.87 24.53
N GLU A 178 -0.69 -18.41 25.69
CA GLU A 178 -1.75 -19.04 26.47
C GLU A 178 -3.11 -19.09 25.75
N ILE A 179 -3.41 -18.14 24.85
CA ILE A 179 -4.67 -18.12 24.09
C ILE A 179 -4.53 -18.78 22.70
N ARG A 180 -3.37 -19.37 22.40
CA ARG A 180 -3.09 -19.99 21.10
C ARG A 180 -4.10 -21.08 20.70
N PRO A 181 -4.49 -22.02 21.59
CA PRO A 181 -5.45 -23.07 21.23
C PRO A 181 -6.80 -22.50 20.79
N ASP A 182 -7.29 -21.50 21.52
CA ASP A 182 -8.58 -20.83 21.21
C ASP A 182 -8.47 -20.03 19.90
N PHE A 183 -7.32 -19.40 19.65
CA PHE A 183 -7.05 -18.68 18.42
C PHE A 183 -6.99 -19.60 17.19
N GLU A 184 -6.34 -20.77 17.32
CA GLU A 184 -6.27 -21.79 16.26
C GLU A 184 -7.68 -22.34 15.96
N GLN A 185 -8.48 -22.63 16.99
CA GLN A 185 -9.87 -23.08 16.83
C GLN A 185 -10.76 -22.03 16.14
N PHE A 186 -10.63 -20.75 16.52
CA PHE A 186 -11.33 -19.65 15.84
C PHE A 186 -10.94 -19.55 14.37
N PHE A 187 -9.67 -19.77 14.05
CA PHE A 187 -9.16 -19.73 12.69
C PHE A 187 -9.68 -20.87 11.80
N GLU A 188 -9.70 -22.09 12.33
CA GLU A 188 -10.21 -23.27 11.64
C GLU A 188 -11.73 -23.19 11.42
N THR A 189 -12.48 -22.69 12.40
CA THR A 189 -13.94 -22.55 12.30
C THR A 189 -14.36 -21.54 11.23
N ASN A 190 -13.57 -20.49 11.02
CA ASN A 190 -13.80 -19.50 9.94
C ASN A 190 -13.30 -19.97 8.56
N HIS A 191 -12.77 -21.19 8.44
CA HIS A 191 -12.28 -21.74 7.17
C HIS A 191 -13.39 -22.37 6.31
N ILE A 192 -14.62 -22.55 6.84
CA ILE A 192 -15.75 -23.31 6.22
C ILE A 192 -16.84 -22.41 5.59
N GLU A 193 -16.49 -21.34 4.87
CA GLU A 193 -17.47 -20.62 4.02
C GLU A 193 -17.05 -20.50 2.55
N ASN A 194 -16.24 -21.44 2.05
CA ASN A 194 -15.83 -21.44 0.64
C ASN A 194 -16.08 -22.77 -0.12
N GLU A 195 -16.64 -23.80 0.51
CA GLU A 195 -16.92 -25.07 -0.19
C GLU A 195 -18.32 -25.17 -0.83
N TYR A 196 -19.18 -24.15 -0.70
CA TYR A 196 -20.54 -24.18 -1.26
C TYR A 196 -20.78 -23.26 -2.47
N LEU A 197 -19.72 -22.80 -3.14
CA LEU A 197 -19.84 -22.03 -4.39
C LEU A 197 -18.88 -22.56 -5.47
N LEU A 198 -19.01 -23.86 -5.79
CA LEU A 198 -18.59 -24.44 -7.07
C LEU A 198 -19.82 -24.65 -7.96
#